data_AF-A0A5M8E2K1-F1
#
_entry.id   AF-A0A5M8E2K1-F1
#
_cell.length_a   1.000
_cell.length_b   1.000
_cell.length_c   1.000
_cell.angle_alpha   90.00
_cell.angle_beta   90.00
_cell.angle_gamma   90.00
#
_symmetry.space_group_name_H-M   'P 1'
#
loop_
_entity.id
_entity.type
_entity.pdbx_description
1 polymer ?
#
loop_
_entity_poly.entity_id
_entity_poly.type
_entity_poly.pdbx_seq_one_letter_code
_entity_poly.pdbx_strand_id
1 'polypeptide(L)'
;MQLLTLPPSPALATSIRATAQVFEDPKSQALLDHIQQVAPSEASVLIIGETGTGKELVARHIHNLSARRNRPFVAVNCGAFSESLVEAELFGHEKGAFT
;
A
#
# COMPACT_ATOMS: atom_id res chain seq x y z
N MET A 1 29.17 2.22 -2.09
CA MET A 1 27.83 1.60 -1.91
C MET A 1 26.80 2.59 -2.41
N GLN A 2 26.24 2.34 -3.60
CA GLN A 2 25.31 3.25 -4.26
C GLN A 2 23.90 2.86 -3.81
N LEU A 3 23.36 3.59 -2.84
CA LEU A 3 21.97 3.46 -2.42
C LEU A 3 21.10 3.83 -3.63
N LEU A 4 20.42 2.83 -4.19
CA LEU A 4 19.37 3.04 -5.19
C LEU A 4 18.17 3.65 -4.47
N THR A 5 18.21 4.96 -4.24
CA THR A 5 17.04 5.69 -3.76
C THR A 5 16.07 5.80 -4.94
N LEU A 6 14.90 5.17 -4.80
CA LEU A 6 13.78 5.42 -5.69
C LEU A 6 13.55 6.94 -5.73
N PRO A 7 13.48 7.58 -6.91
CA PRO A 7 13.09 8.97 -6.98
C PRO A 7 11.71 9.13 -6.33
N PRO A 8 11.41 10.28 -5.70
CA PRO A 8 10.07 10.56 -5.19
C PRO A 8 9.12 10.57 -6.39
N SER A 9 8.54 9.41 -6.68
CA SER A 9 7.67 9.22 -7.83
C SER A 9 6.23 9.26 -7.33
N PRO A 10 5.55 10.41 -7.46
CA PRO A 10 4.10 10.45 -7.35
C PRO A 10 3.40 9.65 -8.48
N ALA A 11 4.17 9.14 -9.47
CA ALA A 11 3.64 8.55 -10.70
C ALA A 11 3.60 7.01 -10.74
N LEU A 12 4.17 6.28 -9.76
CA LEU A 12 4.17 4.81 -9.80
C LEU A 12 2.83 4.15 -9.43
N ALA A 13 1.75 4.93 -9.26
CA ALA A 13 0.41 4.42 -9.00
C ALA A 13 -0.61 4.82 -10.08
N THR A 14 -0.20 4.99 -11.33
CA THR A 14 -1.09 5.31 -12.46
C THR A 14 -2.03 4.16 -12.89
N SER A 15 -2.33 3.20 -12.01
CA SER A 15 -3.33 2.15 -12.29
C SER A 15 -4.73 2.48 -11.74
N ILE A 16 -4.88 3.50 -10.90
CA ILE A 16 -6.18 3.80 -10.31
C ILE A 16 -6.99 4.71 -11.23
N ARG A 17 -7.93 4.11 -11.96
CA ARG A 17 -9.00 4.83 -12.67
C ARG A 17 -10.04 5.46 -11.73
N ALA A 18 -10.06 5.06 -10.46
CA ALA A 18 -11.03 5.52 -9.47
C ALA A 18 -10.47 6.67 -8.63
N THR A 19 -10.69 7.90 -9.09
CA THR A 19 -10.21 9.14 -8.43
C THR A 19 -11.02 9.50 -7.18
N ALA A 20 -12.18 8.88 -6.94
CA ALA A 20 -13.08 9.21 -5.85
C ALA A 20 -13.45 7.98 -5.02
N GLN A 21 -13.39 8.12 -3.70
CA GLN A 21 -13.91 7.16 -2.72
C GLN A 21 -15.19 7.73 -2.13
N VAL A 22 -16.25 6.93 -2.10
CA VAL A 22 -17.55 7.34 -1.56
C VAL A 22 -17.87 6.45 -0.36
N PHE A 23 -18.20 7.07 0.77
CA PHE A 23 -18.63 6.41 2.00
C PHE A 23 -19.99 7.00 2.37
N GLU A 24 -21.07 6.29 2.09
CA GLU A 24 -22.43 6.82 2.24
C GLU A 24 -23.32 5.93 3.12
N ASP A 25 -23.16 4.61 3.06
CA ASP A 25 -23.89 3.73 3.96
C ASP A 25 -23.30 3.77 5.39
N PRO A 26 -24.10 3.44 6.43
CA PRO A 26 -23.64 3.54 7.81
C PRO A 26 -22.38 2.72 8.14
N LYS A 27 -22.16 1.58 7.46
CA LYS A 27 -20.97 0.74 7.71
C LYS A 27 -19.73 1.34 7.06
N SER A 28 -19.85 1.92 5.87
CA SER A 28 -18.73 2.59 5.22
C SER A 28 -18.36 3.89 5.95
N GLN A 29 -19.33 4.62 6.49
CA GLN A 29 -19.05 5.78 7.36
C GLN A 29 -18.28 5.37 8.63
N ALA A 30 -18.70 4.30 9.32
CA ALA A 30 -17.96 3.78 10.47
C ALA A 30 -16.53 3.32 10.10
N LEU A 31 -16.36 2.74 8.89
CA LEU A 31 -15.03 2.42 8.37
C LEU A 31 -14.18 3.68 8.14
N LEU A 32 -14.78 4.75 7.61
CA LEU A 32 -14.10 6.03 7.42
C LEU A 32 -13.61 6.61 8.76
N ASP A 33 -14.43 6.55 9.80
CA ASP A 33 -14.06 6.98 11.16
C ASP A 33 -12.85 6.18 11.69
N HIS A 34 -12.87 4.86 11.52
CA HIS A 34 -11.75 4.00 11.88
C HIS A 34 -10.47 4.34 11.10
N ILE A 35 -10.59 4.62 9.80
CA ILE A 35 -9.46 5.03 8.97
C ILE A 35 -8.86 6.34 9.49
N GLN A 36 -9.70 7.34 9.77
CA GLN A 36 -9.25 8.63 10.29
C GLN A 36 -8.57 8.50 11.66
N GLN A 37 -9.05 7.59 12.50
CA GLN A 37 -8.47 7.31 13.81
C GLN A 37 -7.09 6.63 13.70
N VAL A 38 -6.94 5.65 12.82
CA VAL A 38 -5.69 4.86 12.71
C VAL A 38 -4.61 5.53 11.86
N ALA A 39 -5.00 6.35 10.88
CA ALA A 39 -4.08 7.01 9.96
C ALA A 39 -2.93 7.80 10.62
N PRO A 40 -3.14 8.61 11.69
CA PRO A 40 -2.04 9.32 12.33
C PRO A 40 -1.11 8.42 13.17
N SER A 41 -1.44 7.14 13.36
CA SER A 41 -0.62 6.20 14.14
C SER A 41 0.48 5.53 13.30
N GLU A 42 1.52 5.07 13.99
CA GLU A 42 2.57 4.22 13.38
C GLU A 42 2.24 2.72 13.43
N ALA A 43 1.05 2.35 13.92
CA ALA A 43 0.66 0.95 14.03
C ALA A 43 0.49 0.29 12.65
N SER A 44 0.76 -1.01 12.58
CA SER A 44 0.44 -1.84 11.42
C SER A 44 -1.07 -2.04 11.32
N VAL A 45 -1.63 -1.87 10.12
CA VAL A 45 -3.08 -1.98 9.88
C VAL A 45 -3.38 -3.21 9.03
N LEU A 46 -4.34 -4.03 9.47
CA LEU A 46 -4.88 -5.16 8.72
C LEU A 46 -6.24 -4.79 8.11
N ILE A 47 -6.35 -4.85 6.78
CA ILE A 47 -7.59 -4.57 6.06
C ILE A 47 -8.20 -5.88 5.58
N ILE A 48 -9.41 -6.19 6.05
CA ILE A 48 -10.14 -7.42 5.74
C ILE A 48 -11.35 -7.09 4.87
N GLY A 49 -11.62 -7.92 3.87
CA GLY A 49 -12.79 -7.79 3.02
C GLY A 49 -12.71 -8.68 1.79
N GLU A 50 -13.83 -8.87 1.14
CA GLU A 50 -13.97 -9.69 -0.08
C GLU A 50 -13.17 -9.11 -1.27
N THR A 51 -12.99 -9.92 -2.30
CA THR A 51 -12.35 -9.47 -3.55
C THR A 51 -13.18 -8.37 -4.19
N GLY A 52 -12.55 -7.27 -4.61
CA GLY A 52 -13.22 -6.15 -5.27
C GLY A 52 -13.79 -5.06 -4.34
N THR A 53 -13.71 -5.19 -3.01
CA THR A 53 -14.23 -4.18 -2.06
C THR A 53 -13.36 -2.94 -1.87
N GLY A 54 -12.34 -2.74 -2.71
CA GLY A 54 -11.51 -1.53 -2.67
C GLY A 54 -10.47 -1.48 -1.53
N LYS A 55 -10.01 -2.63 -1.01
CA LYS A 55 -8.99 -2.70 0.06
C LYS A 55 -7.71 -1.88 -0.23
N GLU A 56 -7.23 -1.88 -1.48
CA GLU A 56 -6.07 -1.06 -1.87
C GLU A 56 -6.36 0.44 -1.76
N LEU A 57 -7.58 0.86 -2.13
CA LEU A 57 -8.00 2.26 -2.00
C LEU A 57 -8.06 2.66 -0.52
N VAL A 58 -8.53 1.78 0.36
CA VAL A 58 -8.51 2.00 1.82
C VAL A 58 -7.07 2.16 2.33
N ALA A 59 -6.14 1.29 1.91
CA ALA A 59 -4.73 1.38 2.31
C ALA A 59 -4.09 2.72 1.88
N ARG A 60 -4.38 3.17 0.65
CA ARG A 60 -3.92 4.48 0.16
C ARG A 60 -4.56 5.64 0.91
N HIS A 61 -5.84 5.52 1.28
CA HIS A 61 -6.52 6.54 2.07
C HIS A 61 -5.87 6.71 3.45
N ILE A 62 -5.58 5.58 4.13
CA ILE A 62 -4.83 5.58 5.41
C ILE A 62 -3.47 6.27 5.22
N HIS A 63 -2.72 5.93 4.17
CA HIS A 63 -1.42 6.56 3.89
C HIS A 63 -1.54 8.08 3.66
N ASN A 64 -2.53 8.52 2.86
CA ASN A 64 -2.74 9.93 2.55
C ASN A 64 -3.11 10.77 3.79
N LEU A 65 -3.82 10.18 4.75
CA LEU A 65 -4.20 10.84 6.02
C LEU A 65 -3.11 10.75 7.09
N SER A 66 -2.09 9.92 6.90
CA SER A 66 -1.02 9.72 7.88
C SER A 66 0.05 10.82 7.87
N ALA A 67 0.90 10.84 8.91
CA ALA A 67 2.09 11.69 8.95
C ALA A 67 3.12 11.35 7.84
N ARG A 68 3.02 10.16 7.25
CA ARG A 68 3.89 9.64 6.20
C ARG A 68 3.35 9.84 4.78
N ARG A 69 2.27 10.62 4.59
CA ARG A 69 1.66 10.91 3.27
C ARG A 69 2.62 11.40 2.18
N ASN A 70 3.69 12.12 2.56
CA ASN A 70 4.69 12.65 1.62
C ASN A 70 5.80 11.65 1.29
N ARG A 71 5.79 10.46 1.91
CA ARG A 71 6.74 9.38 1.63
C ARG A 71 6.19 8.44 0.56
N PRO A 72 7.07 7.68 -0.13
CA PRO A 72 6.62 6.70 -1.11
C PRO A 72 5.64 5.68 -0.51
N PHE A 73 4.58 5.38 -1.26
CA PHE A 73 3.66 4.29 -0.97
C PHE A 73 3.89 3.18 -1.99
N VAL A 74 4.36 2.02 -1.53
CA VAL A 74 4.63 0.86 -2.39
C VAL A 74 3.54 -0.18 -2.15
N ALA A 75 2.68 -0.38 -3.15
CA ALA A 75 1.68 -1.44 -3.13
C ALA A 75 2.28 -2.72 -3.72
N VAL A 76 2.12 -3.83 -2.99
CA VAL A 76 2.65 -5.13 -3.41
C VAL A 76 1.52 -6.16 -3.42
N ASN A 77 1.34 -6.85 -4.55
CA ASN A 77 0.39 -7.95 -4.65
C ASN A 77 1.13 -9.27 -4.39
N CYS A 78 0.94 -9.86 -3.20
CA CYS A 78 1.61 -11.10 -2.83
C CYS A 78 1.24 -12.29 -3.72
N GLY A 79 0.06 -12.28 -4.34
CA GLY A 79 -0.38 -13.34 -5.25
C GLY A 79 0.31 -13.31 -6.62
N ALA A 80 1.09 -12.27 -6.92
CA ALA A 80 1.82 -12.15 -8.19
C ALA A 80 3.24 -12.72 -8.12
N PHE A 81 3.75 -13.06 -6.93
CA PHE A 81 5.09 -13.62 -6.78
C PHE A 81 5.11 -15.15 -6.89
N SER A 82 6.21 -15.69 -7.42
CA SER A 82 6.54 -17.11 -7.25
C SER A 82 7.24 -17.33 -5.90
N GLU A 83 6.98 -18.47 -5.25
CA GLU A 83 7.56 -18.81 -3.93
C GLU A 83 9.09 -18.67 -3.90
N SER A 84 9.76 -19.07 -4.99
CA SER A 84 11.22 -19.02 -5.12
C SER A 84 11.82 -17.61 -5.25
N LEU A 85 11.02 -16.59 -5.60
CA LEU A 85 11.49 -15.23 -5.87
C LEU A 85 10.96 -14.19 -4.87
N VAL A 86 9.98 -14.56 -4.04
CA VAL A 86 9.37 -13.67 -3.03
C VAL A 86 10.42 -12.95 -2.19
N GLU A 87 11.39 -13.69 -1.66
CA GLU A 87 12.39 -13.13 -0.76
C GLU A 87 13.34 -12.17 -1.49
N ALA A 88 13.75 -12.55 -2.69
CA ALA A 88 14.65 -11.77 -3.52
C ALA A 88 14.03 -10.44 -3.97
N GLU A 89 12.73 -10.42 -4.22
CA GLU A 89 11.98 -9.22 -4.64
C GLU A 89 11.65 -8.30 -3.45
N LEU A 90 11.30 -8.85 -2.29
CA LEU A 90 10.94 -8.07 -1.10
C LEU A 90 12.15 -7.49 -0.37
N PHE A 91 13.24 -8.28 -0.28
CA PHE A 91 14.41 -7.92 0.54
C PHE A 91 15.64 -7.59 -0.30
N GLY A 92 15.60 -7.87 -1.61
CA GLY A 92 16.75 -7.76 -2.48
C GLY A 92 17.64 -9.01 -2.39
N HIS A 93 18.57 -9.11 -3.34
CA HIS A 93 19.61 -10.13 -3.37
C HIS A 93 20.90 -9.51 -3.89
N GLU A 94 22.05 -10.07 -3.52
CA GLU A 94 23.33 -9.65 -4.07
C GLU A 94 23.64 -10.34 -5.41
N LYS A 95 24.44 -9.68 -6.25
CA LYS A 95 24.91 -10.27 -7.51
C LYS A 95 25.66 -11.57 -7.24
N GLY A 96 25.21 -12.66 -7.85
CA GLY A 96 25.81 -13.98 -7.70
C GLY A 96 25.14 -14.88 -6.66
N ALA A 97 24.08 -14.42 -5.97
CA ALA A 97 23.35 -15.23 -5.00
C ALA A 97 22.60 -16.45 -5.59
N PHE A 98 22.46 -16.50 -6.92
CA PHE A 98 21.73 -17.54 -7.65
C PHE A 98 22.60 -18.34 -8.63
N THR A 99 23.92 -18.16 -8.59
CA THR A 99 24.93 -18.88 -9.40
C THR A 99 25.98 -19.50 -8.50
#